data_AF-H3CCU1-F1
#
_entry.id   AF-H3CCU1-F1
#
_cell.length_a   1.000
_cell.length_b   1.000
_cell.length_c   1.000
_cell.angle_alpha   90.00
_cell.angle_beta   90.00
_cell.angle_gamma   90.00
#
_symmetry.space_group_name_H-M   'P 1'
#
loop_
_entity.id
_entity.type
_entity.pdbx_description
1 polymer ?
#
loop_
_entity_poly.entity_id
_entity_poly.type
_entity_poly.pdbx_seq_one_letter_code
_entity_poly.pdbx_strand_id
1 'polypeptide(L)'
;MATSLQPQHYMEKCMSAMQMGTQMVKLRGSRGLVRFFYLDVHKSCIRSRPSRKNEKAKISIDSIREICEGKQSEIFQRYSEGCFDPNCCFSLYYGEHMESLDLVSGTGEEARTWITGLRYLMAGISDEDSLAKRQRTRDQIMWLKQTFTEADKNGDGSLSISEVLQLLHKLNVNLPRQKVKQMFKEADTDDNQGTLGFEEFCSFYKMMSTRRDLYLLMLTYSNPKDHLDADDLARFLNTEQKMTKVTRDHCLEIITKFEPCTDNQKQGLLGIDAGFTNYMRSPAGDIFNPDHYSVNQDMKQPLCNYFIASSHNTYLMGDQLMSQSRVDMYAWVLQAGCRCVEVDCWDGPDGEPMVHHGYTLTSKILFRDVIETINKYAFIKNEYPVILSIENHCSVPQQKKMAQYLTEIFGDKLRRKVLVKVGMLHLHLLIKGKKLPPNIDENAEEGDVSDEDSADEMEDDCKLMNEDTSANRRQVENMAKKKLDSLMKESKIRDREDPDSFTVAALPPAGKAARKPISKHCQGKMDDGSDTADDTHFSSNKHTSHSFMESFSKR
;
A
#
# COMPACT_ATOMS: atom_id res chain seq x y z
N MET A 1 3.78 -19.63 10.82
CA MET A 1 2.95 -18.42 10.69
C MET A 1 3.11 -17.61 11.97
N ALA A 2 3.99 -16.62 11.99
CA ALA A 2 4.07 -15.63 13.05
C ALA A 2 3.78 -14.29 12.35
N THR A 3 2.60 -13.74 12.60
CA THR A 3 2.15 -12.47 12.05
C THR A 3 3.04 -11.36 12.61
N SER A 4 3.79 -10.67 11.76
CA SER A 4 4.47 -9.43 12.13
C SER A 4 3.40 -8.40 12.45
N LEU A 5 3.15 -8.17 13.73
CA LEU A 5 2.25 -7.13 14.18
C LEU A 5 2.91 -5.77 13.89
N GLN A 6 2.16 -4.84 13.29
CA GLN A 6 2.62 -3.46 13.14
C GLN A 6 3.10 -2.91 14.50
N PRO A 7 4.17 -2.10 14.57
CA PRO A 7 4.73 -1.61 15.84
C PRO A 7 3.70 -0.96 16.77
N GLN A 8 2.74 -0.21 16.22
CA GLN A 8 1.64 0.39 16.99
C GLN A 8 0.74 -0.66 17.64
N HIS A 9 0.42 -1.73 16.92
CA HIS A 9 -0.46 -2.80 17.40
C HIS A 9 0.23 -3.70 18.44
N TYR A 10 1.55 -3.88 18.36
CA TYR A 10 2.32 -4.55 19.42
C TYR A 10 2.36 -3.70 20.70
N MET A 11 2.52 -2.38 20.59
CA MET A 11 2.51 -1.48 21.73
C MET A 11 1.13 -1.39 22.40
N GLU A 12 0.05 -1.31 21.62
CA GLU A 12 -1.31 -1.38 22.15
C GLU A 12 -1.56 -2.69 22.90
N LYS A 13 -1.07 -3.82 22.38
CA LYS A 13 -1.12 -5.10 23.09
C LYS A 13 -0.35 -5.08 24.41
N CYS A 14 0.85 -4.50 24.44
CA CYS A 14 1.62 -4.36 25.68
C CYS A 14 0.86 -3.52 26.72
N MET A 15 0.26 -2.41 26.29
CA MET A 15 -0.52 -1.52 27.14
C MET A 15 -1.78 -2.19 27.68
N SER A 16 -2.53 -2.90 26.82
CA SER A 16 -3.68 -3.68 27.24
C SER A 16 -3.29 -4.80 28.21
N ALA A 17 -2.18 -5.49 27.97
CA ALA A 17 -1.66 -6.51 28.89
C ALA A 17 -1.29 -5.93 30.26
N MET A 18 -0.62 -4.78 30.29
CA MET A 18 -0.30 -4.08 31.54
C MET A 18 -1.55 -3.58 32.28
N GLN A 19 -2.62 -3.18 31.57
CA GLN A 19 -3.89 -2.78 32.18
C GLN A 19 -4.69 -3.98 32.73
N MET A 20 -4.65 -5.13 32.03
CA MET A 20 -5.19 -6.39 32.57
C MET A 20 -4.45 -6.81 33.85
N GLY A 21 -3.13 -6.53 33.89
CA GLY A 21 -2.27 -6.70 35.04
C GLY A 21 -1.54 -8.05 35.06
N THR A 22 -0.45 -8.08 35.82
CA THR A 22 0.46 -9.22 35.91
C THR A 22 0.84 -9.46 37.37
N GLN A 23 0.88 -10.74 37.75
CA GLN A 23 1.33 -11.14 39.08
C GLN A 23 2.86 -11.22 39.08
N MET A 24 3.50 -10.38 39.90
CA MET A 24 4.96 -10.29 39.98
C MET A 24 5.41 -10.32 41.44
N VAL A 25 6.64 -10.79 41.67
CA VAL A 25 7.26 -10.79 42.99
C VAL A 25 8.00 -9.46 43.17
N LYS A 26 7.53 -8.66 44.13
CA LYS A 26 8.24 -7.46 44.60
C LYS A 26 9.30 -7.85 45.62
N LEU A 27 10.56 -7.57 45.33
CA LEU A 27 11.66 -7.81 46.27
C LEU A 27 11.77 -6.64 47.25
N ARG A 28 11.92 -6.95 48.55
CA ARG A 28 12.21 -5.94 49.58
C ARG A 28 13.10 -6.54 50.67
N GLY A 29 14.37 -6.14 50.68
CA GLY A 29 15.37 -6.76 51.56
C GLY A 29 15.51 -8.26 51.26
N SER A 30 15.48 -9.11 52.27
CA SER A 30 15.63 -10.58 52.14
C SER A 30 14.33 -11.34 51.85
N ARG A 31 13.20 -10.66 51.62
CA ARG A 31 11.90 -11.30 51.36
C ARG A 31 11.28 -10.82 50.04
N GLY A 32 10.73 -11.77 49.28
CA GLY A 32 9.88 -11.51 48.12
C GLY A 32 8.40 -11.49 48.50
N LEU A 33 7.64 -10.53 47.97
CA LEU A 33 6.21 -10.39 48.18
C LEU A 33 5.49 -10.46 46.85
N VAL A 34 4.64 -11.46 46.69
CA VAL A 34 3.80 -11.60 45.50
C VAL A 34 2.73 -10.51 45.50
N ARG A 35 2.67 -9.75 44.40
CA ARG A 35 1.73 -8.64 44.21
C ARG A 35 1.17 -8.68 42.79
N PHE A 36 -0.07 -8.25 42.65
CA PHE A 36 -0.69 -8.04 41.35
C PHE A 36 -0.48 -6.59 40.94
N PHE A 37 0.31 -6.38 39.89
CA PHE A 37 0.61 -5.05 39.33
C PHE A 37 -0.24 -4.81 38.10
N TYR A 38 -0.75 -3.60 37.96
CA TYR A 38 -1.54 -3.22 36.80
C TYR A 38 -1.40 -1.72 36.53
N LEU A 39 -1.54 -1.34 35.27
CA LEU A 39 -1.60 0.05 34.86
C LEU A 39 -3.03 0.58 35.05
N ASP A 40 -3.17 1.81 35.51
CA ASP A 40 -4.50 2.40 35.68
C ASP A 40 -5.19 2.72 34.33
N VAL A 41 -6.49 3.05 34.40
CA VAL A 41 -7.33 3.29 33.21
C VAL A 41 -6.78 4.44 32.36
N HIS A 42 -6.20 5.45 33.01
CA HIS A 42 -5.61 6.63 32.36
C HIS A 42 -4.16 6.44 31.92
N LYS A 43 -3.56 5.26 32.16
CA LYS A 43 -2.18 4.93 31.78
C LYS A 43 -1.14 5.85 32.42
N SER A 44 -1.47 6.50 33.53
CA SER A 44 -0.62 7.49 34.20
C SER A 44 0.06 6.92 35.45
N CYS A 45 -0.41 5.80 35.99
CA CYS A 45 0.13 5.24 37.23
C CYS A 45 0.16 3.71 37.23
N ILE A 46 1.23 3.13 37.77
CA ILE A 46 1.31 1.72 38.14
C ILE A 46 0.66 1.54 39.51
N ARG A 47 -0.25 0.59 39.62
CA ARG A 47 -0.89 0.21 40.88
C ARG A 47 -0.55 -1.22 41.26
N SER A 48 -0.55 -1.52 42.56
CA SER A 48 -0.31 -2.87 43.08
C SER A 48 -1.28 -3.28 44.19
N ARG A 49 -1.68 -4.55 44.23
CA ARG A 49 -2.55 -5.11 45.29
C ARG A 49 -2.11 -6.50 45.75
N PRO A 50 -2.42 -6.93 46.99
CA PRO A 50 -3.13 -6.19 48.04
C PRO A 50 -2.22 -5.18 48.76
N SER A 51 -2.73 -3.97 49.01
CA SER A 51 -2.03 -2.96 49.82
C SER A 51 -2.82 -2.60 51.07
N ARG A 52 -2.16 -2.60 52.23
CA ARG A 52 -2.74 -2.16 53.51
C ARG A 52 -2.77 -0.62 53.67
N LYS A 53 -2.14 0.12 52.74
CA LYS A 53 -2.08 1.59 52.71
C LYS A 53 -2.39 2.07 51.28
N ASN A 54 -3.51 2.77 51.08
CA ASN A 54 -4.01 3.14 49.75
C ASN A 54 -3.02 4.02 48.93
N GLU A 55 -2.19 4.85 49.57
CA GLU A 55 -1.26 5.75 48.86
C GLU A 55 0.05 5.10 48.42
N LYS A 56 0.63 4.17 49.20
CA LYS A 56 1.95 3.55 48.90
C LYS A 56 1.91 2.46 47.81
N ALA A 57 0.76 2.30 47.18
CA ALA A 57 0.51 1.29 46.15
C ALA A 57 0.33 1.89 44.76
N LYS A 58 0.72 3.16 44.60
CA LYS A 58 0.62 3.93 43.37
C LYS A 58 2.00 4.52 43.07
N ILE A 59 2.52 4.26 41.87
CA ILE A 59 3.73 4.90 41.34
C ILE A 59 3.30 5.66 40.10
N SER A 60 3.51 6.98 40.10
CA SER A 60 3.25 7.77 38.89
C SER A 60 4.27 7.40 37.83
N ILE A 61 3.84 7.23 36.58
CA ILE A 61 4.78 6.98 35.49
C ILE A 61 5.77 8.15 35.35
N ASP A 62 5.30 9.39 35.55
CA ASP A 62 6.13 10.61 35.51
C ASP A 62 7.27 10.61 36.54
N SER A 63 7.05 9.88 37.65
CA SER A 63 8.06 9.76 38.69
C SER A 63 9.13 8.72 38.36
N ILE A 64 8.92 7.87 37.35
CA ILE A 64 9.88 6.84 36.94
C ILE A 64 11.01 7.51 36.19
N ARG A 65 12.22 7.38 36.75
CA ARG A 65 13.44 7.85 36.13
C ARG A 65 14.03 6.77 35.25
N GLU A 66 14.18 5.54 35.73
CA GLU A 66 14.95 4.53 35.01
C GLU A 66 14.34 3.13 35.12
N ILE A 67 14.55 2.32 34.08
CA ILE A 67 14.14 0.92 34.01
C ILE A 67 15.33 0.08 33.61
N CYS A 68 15.84 -0.72 34.54
CA CYS A 68 16.97 -1.62 34.33
C CYS A 68 16.46 -3.05 34.11
N GLU A 69 16.96 -3.71 33.07
CA GLU A 69 16.64 -5.11 32.81
C GLU A 69 17.64 -6.04 33.52
N GLY A 70 17.17 -7.20 33.93
CA GLY A 70 18.00 -8.19 34.62
C GLY A 70 18.22 -7.90 36.10
N LYS A 71 19.38 -8.35 36.61
CA LYS A 71 19.73 -8.36 38.04
C LYS A 71 20.65 -7.20 38.44
N GLN A 72 20.49 -6.04 37.83
CA GLN A 72 21.45 -4.94 37.96
C GLN A 72 21.36 -4.20 39.31
N SER A 73 20.23 -4.31 40.02
CA SER A 73 20.03 -3.65 41.32
C SER A 73 20.70 -4.38 42.49
N GLU A 74 21.17 -3.62 43.48
CA GLU A 74 21.81 -4.12 44.71
C GLU A 74 20.95 -5.13 45.47
N ILE A 75 19.61 -5.08 45.33
CA ILE A 75 18.71 -6.03 46.00
C ILE A 75 18.85 -7.42 45.40
N PHE A 76 19.05 -7.55 44.08
CA PHE A 76 19.27 -8.85 43.45
C PHE A 76 20.61 -9.48 43.85
N GLN A 77 21.62 -8.66 44.13
CA GLN A 77 22.94 -9.12 44.60
C GLN A 77 22.92 -9.72 46.00
N ARG A 78 21.89 -9.43 46.81
CA ARG A 78 21.71 -10.00 48.16
C ARG A 78 21.07 -11.39 48.17
N TYR A 79 20.55 -11.85 47.04
CA TYR A 79 20.05 -13.21 46.87
C TYR A 79 21.16 -14.09 46.28
N SER A 80 21.16 -15.38 46.59
CA SER A 80 22.15 -16.32 46.07
C SER A 80 22.17 -16.33 44.54
N GLU A 81 23.37 -16.42 43.96
CA GLU A 81 23.54 -16.58 42.52
C GLU A 81 22.68 -17.74 42.01
N GLY A 82 21.98 -17.52 40.89
CA GLY A 82 21.08 -18.52 40.28
C GLY A 82 19.62 -18.54 40.74
N CYS A 83 19.20 -17.72 41.72
CA CYS A 83 17.83 -17.78 42.26
C CYS A 83 16.71 -17.30 41.30
N PHE A 84 17.06 -16.50 40.28
CA PHE A 84 16.10 -15.94 39.31
C PHE A 84 16.67 -15.98 37.89
N ASP A 85 15.81 -16.09 36.87
CA ASP A 85 16.20 -15.89 35.46
C ASP A 85 16.36 -14.38 35.19
N PRO A 86 17.54 -13.92 34.71
CA PRO A 86 17.75 -12.52 34.34
C PRO A 86 16.69 -11.98 33.37
N ASN A 87 16.19 -12.80 32.45
CA ASN A 87 15.19 -12.36 31.46
C ASN A 87 13.82 -12.07 32.08
N CYS A 88 13.56 -12.56 33.30
CA CYS A 88 12.31 -12.34 34.03
C CYS A 88 12.40 -11.18 35.03
N CYS A 89 13.58 -10.59 35.20
CA CYS A 89 13.87 -9.59 36.24
C CYS A 89 13.97 -8.18 35.64
N PHE A 90 13.45 -7.19 36.36
CA PHE A 90 13.68 -5.79 36.05
C PHE A 90 13.50 -4.91 37.30
N SER A 91 14.12 -3.73 37.28
CA SER A 91 14.07 -2.75 38.36
C SER A 91 13.56 -1.41 37.85
N LEU A 92 12.68 -0.77 38.62
CA LEU A 92 12.19 0.58 38.36
C LEU A 92 12.78 1.54 39.40
N TYR A 93 13.43 2.61 38.95
CA TYR A 93 13.90 3.68 39.83
C TYR A 93 12.98 4.89 39.69
N TYR A 94 12.40 5.35 40.80
CA TYR A 94 11.37 6.40 40.76
C TYR A 94 11.46 7.38 41.94
N GLY A 95 10.88 8.57 41.77
CA GLY A 95 10.85 9.67 42.75
C GLY A 95 12.15 10.47 42.86
N GLU A 96 12.12 11.55 43.64
CA GLU A 96 13.28 12.44 43.81
C GLU A 96 14.45 11.78 44.52
N HIS A 97 14.15 10.84 45.43
CA HIS A 97 15.12 10.11 46.24
C HIS A 97 15.59 8.78 45.62
N MET A 98 15.31 8.54 44.32
CA MET A 98 15.68 7.31 43.61
C MET A 98 15.31 6.02 44.35
N GLU A 99 14.04 5.87 44.72
CA GLU A 99 13.55 4.62 45.28
C GLU A 99 13.58 3.51 44.22
N SER A 100 14.02 2.30 44.59
CA SER A 100 13.98 1.14 43.70
C SER A 100 12.74 0.27 43.95
N LEU A 101 12.13 -0.19 42.85
CA LEU A 101 11.14 -1.24 42.83
C LEU A 101 11.65 -2.39 41.97
N ASP A 102 12.13 -3.43 42.64
CA ASP A 102 12.70 -4.62 42.03
C ASP A 102 11.63 -5.71 41.86
N LEU A 103 11.44 -6.16 40.62
CA LEU A 103 10.35 -7.04 40.21
C LEU A 103 10.88 -8.30 39.50
N VAL A 104 10.24 -9.42 39.81
CA VAL A 104 10.42 -10.69 39.11
C VAL A 104 9.07 -11.13 38.55
N SER A 105 8.99 -11.23 37.23
CA SER A 105 7.82 -11.71 36.49
C SER A 105 7.80 -13.24 36.38
N GLY A 106 6.68 -13.82 35.96
CA GLY A 106 6.55 -15.27 35.79
C GLY A 106 7.26 -15.77 34.53
N THR A 107 7.37 -14.93 33.50
CA THR A 107 8.04 -15.26 32.24
C THR A 107 8.83 -14.07 31.67
N GLY A 108 9.87 -14.34 30.89
CA GLY A 108 10.64 -13.27 30.23
C GLY A 108 9.85 -12.49 29.16
N GLU A 109 8.71 -13.01 28.70
CA GLU A 109 7.79 -12.27 27.84
C GLU A 109 6.99 -11.23 28.61
N GLU A 110 6.53 -11.57 29.82
CA GLU A 110 5.88 -10.62 30.73
C GLU A 110 6.85 -9.49 31.13
N ALA A 111 8.09 -9.81 31.51
CA ALA A 111 9.11 -8.80 31.79
C ALA A 111 9.30 -7.84 30.61
N ARG A 112 9.52 -8.38 29.40
CA ARG A 112 9.70 -7.55 28.19
C ARG A 112 8.46 -6.71 27.88
N THR A 113 7.26 -7.25 28.07
CA THR A 113 6.00 -6.51 27.89
C THR A 113 5.94 -5.30 28.81
N TRP A 114 6.26 -5.48 30.10
CA TRP A 114 6.28 -4.41 31.08
C TRP A 114 7.39 -3.39 30.83
N ILE A 115 8.61 -3.84 30.54
CA ILE A 115 9.73 -2.95 30.23
C ILE A 115 9.41 -2.09 29.01
N THR A 116 8.94 -2.72 27.93
CA THR A 116 8.62 -2.04 26.67
C THR A 116 7.47 -1.06 26.84
N GLY A 117 6.37 -1.47 27.49
CA GLY A 117 5.21 -0.61 27.73
C GLY A 117 5.51 0.54 28.69
N LEU A 118 6.32 0.33 29.74
CA LEU A 118 6.74 1.40 30.64
C LEU A 118 7.71 2.37 29.96
N ARG A 119 8.68 1.90 29.17
CA ARG A 119 9.54 2.77 28.35
C ARG A 119 8.72 3.58 27.36
N TYR A 120 7.69 2.97 26.75
CA TYR A 120 6.77 3.67 25.86
C TYR A 120 5.99 4.78 26.57
N LEU A 121 5.54 4.53 27.80
CA LEU A 121 4.82 5.53 28.61
C LEU A 121 5.75 6.62 29.13
N MET A 122 6.97 6.28 29.55
CA MET A 122 8.00 7.27 29.90
C MET A 122 8.38 8.14 28.70
N ALA A 123 8.41 7.58 27.48
CA ALA A 123 8.57 8.33 26.25
C ALA A 123 7.30 9.08 25.81
N GLY A 124 6.20 8.94 26.57
CA GLY A 124 4.86 9.30 26.15
C GLY A 124 4.06 10.18 27.09
N ILE A 125 4.58 10.48 28.27
CA ILE A 125 3.90 11.35 29.23
C ILE A 125 4.68 12.67 29.34
N SER A 126 4.18 13.66 28.60
CA SER A 126 3.81 14.98 29.10
C SER A 126 4.85 15.87 29.81
N ASP A 127 6.14 15.70 29.55
CA ASP A 127 7.05 16.85 29.63
C ASP A 127 8.19 16.69 28.63
N GLU A 128 8.13 17.52 27.57
CA GLU A 128 9.18 17.72 26.57
C GLU A 128 10.58 17.87 27.19
N ASP A 129 10.64 18.37 28.42
CA ASP A 129 11.85 18.72 29.15
C ASP A 129 12.63 17.50 29.70
N SER A 130 11.98 16.34 29.82
CA SER A 130 12.60 15.12 30.40
C SER A 130 13.33 14.25 29.36
N LEU A 131 12.89 14.29 28.10
CA LEU A 131 13.62 13.71 26.96
C LEU A 131 14.83 14.58 26.57
N ALA A 132 14.68 15.91 26.65
CA ALA A 132 15.73 16.88 26.33
C ALA A 132 17.00 16.71 27.20
N LYS A 133 16.85 16.25 28.45
CA LYS A 133 17.98 16.06 29.38
C LYS A 133 18.81 14.80 29.14
N ARG A 134 18.25 13.76 28.49
CA ARG A 134 18.97 12.48 28.24
C ARG A 134 19.75 12.43 26.94
N GLN A 135 19.50 13.35 26.04
CA GLN A 135 20.00 13.31 24.68
C GLN A 135 21.15 14.30 24.48
N ARG A 136 22.14 14.21 25.38
CA ARG A 136 23.40 14.97 25.30
C ARG A 136 24.55 14.03 24.98
N THR A 137 24.51 13.38 23.83
CA THR A 137 25.75 12.99 23.17
C THR A 137 26.45 14.30 22.79
N ARG A 138 27.65 14.52 23.32
CA ARG A 138 28.45 15.76 23.19
C ARG A 138 28.60 16.23 21.74
N ASP A 139 28.43 15.31 20.80
CA ASP A 139 28.70 15.48 19.37
C ASP A 139 27.43 15.84 18.55
N GLN A 140 26.22 15.48 19.01
CA GLN A 140 24.95 15.99 18.46
C GLN A 140 24.80 17.50 18.74
N ILE A 141 25.24 17.94 19.92
CA ILE A 141 25.31 19.36 20.29
C ILE A 141 26.27 20.10 19.34
N MET A 142 27.36 19.49 18.90
CA MET A 142 28.32 20.14 18.00
C MET A 142 27.74 20.40 16.61
N TRP A 143 27.05 19.43 16.02
CA TRP A 143 26.37 19.61 14.74
C TRP A 143 25.19 20.59 14.83
N LEU A 144 24.40 20.52 15.91
CA LEU A 144 23.33 21.50 16.16
C LEU A 144 23.91 22.91 16.29
N LYS A 145 25.07 23.07 16.96
CA LYS A 145 25.77 24.36 17.04
C LYS A 145 26.18 24.86 15.67
N GLN A 146 26.78 24.01 14.84
CA GLN A 146 27.15 24.40 13.48
C GLN A 146 25.93 24.80 12.65
N THR A 147 24.85 24.02 12.72
CA THR A 147 23.60 24.29 11.99
C THR A 147 22.93 25.58 12.48
N PHE A 148 22.98 25.85 13.78
CA PHE A 148 22.52 27.09 14.38
C PHE A 148 23.33 28.28 13.87
N THR A 149 24.67 28.21 13.92
CA THR A 149 25.56 29.27 13.43
C THR A 149 25.42 29.49 11.92
N GLU A 150 25.15 28.45 11.13
CA GLU A 150 24.87 28.60 9.69
C GLU A 150 23.49 29.21 9.39
N ALA A 151 22.52 29.02 10.28
CA ALA A 151 21.18 29.55 10.15
C ALA A 151 21.07 31.00 10.65
N ASP A 152 21.88 31.37 11.65
CA ASP A 152 22.02 32.71 12.21
C ASP A 152 22.79 33.61 11.23
N LYS A 153 22.06 34.23 10.30
CA LYS A 153 22.67 35.04 9.22
C LYS A 153 23.01 36.44 9.68
N ASN A 154 22.26 36.96 10.64
CA ASN A 154 22.48 38.28 11.21
C ASN A 154 23.57 38.27 12.30
N GLY A 155 23.96 37.08 12.80
CA GLY A 155 24.99 36.89 13.80
C GLY A 155 24.57 37.39 15.18
N ASP A 156 23.27 37.49 15.44
CA ASP A 156 22.73 38.03 16.69
C ASP A 156 22.71 37.00 17.83
N GLY A 157 23.11 35.76 17.54
CA GLY A 157 23.16 34.67 18.51
C GLY A 157 21.80 34.04 18.78
N SER A 158 20.79 34.35 17.97
CA SER A 158 19.42 33.84 18.06
C SER A 158 18.86 33.56 16.66
N LEU A 159 17.81 32.74 16.55
CA LEU A 159 17.16 32.46 15.27
C LEU A 159 15.77 33.06 15.22
N SER A 160 15.56 33.96 14.26
CA SER A 160 14.24 34.47 13.93
C SER A 160 13.38 33.40 13.22
N ILE A 161 12.05 33.55 13.28
CA ILE A 161 11.12 32.67 12.54
C ILE A 161 11.43 32.62 11.03
N SER A 162 11.97 33.70 10.47
CA SER A 162 12.34 33.80 9.06
C SER A 162 13.57 32.95 8.74
N GLU A 163 14.57 32.95 9.61
CA GLU A 163 15.78 32.12 9.48
C GLU A 163 15.46 30.64 9.68
N VAL A 164 14.60 30.32 10.65
CA VAL A 164 14.07 28.97 10.86
C VAL A 164 13.34 28.44 9.62
N LEU A 165 12.48 29.25 8.99
CA LEU A 165 11.79 28.85 7.76
C LEU A 165 12.75 28.61 6.59
N GLN A 166 13.82 29.41 6.48
CA GLN A 166 14.86 29.20 5.47
C GLN A 166 15.69 27.95 5.75
N LEU A 167 16.02 27.69 7.01
CA LEU A 167 16.71 26.47 7.43
C LEU A 167 15.88 25.23 7.10
N LEU A 168 14.58 25.24 7.38
CA LEU A 168 13.68 24.13 7.05
C LEU A 168 13.62 23.84 5.55
N HIS A 169 13.62 24.90 4.74
CA HIS A 169 13.71 24.77 3.30
C HIS A 169 15.06 24.18 2.86
N LYS A 170 16.17 24.59 3.49
CA LYS A 170 17.52 24.05 3.24
C LYS A 170 17.63 22.57 3.63
N LEU A 171 16.97 22.16 4.71
CA LEU A 171 16.92 20.77 5.20
C LEU A 171 15.88 19.91 4.47
N ASN A 172 15.22 20.43 3.43
CA ASN A 172 14.22 19.74 2.63
C ASN A 172 13.00 19.24 3.45
N VAL A 173 12.65 19.96 4.51
CA VAL A 173 11.52 19.66 5.41
C VAL A 173 10.29 20.46 4.97
N ASN A 174 9.28 19.76 4.45
CA ASN A 174 8.03 20.39 4.01
C ASN A 174 6.98 20.35 5.14
N LEU A 175 6.89 21.42 5.92
CA LEU A 175 5.90 21.60 6.97
C LEU A 175 5.03 22.84 6.69
N PRO A 176 3.70 22.79 6.91
CA PRO A 176 2.85 23.96 6.80
C PRO A 176 3.36 25.08 7.72
N ARG A 177 3.44 26.32 7.20
CA ARG A 177 3.93 27.49 7.95
C ARG A 177 3.22 27.70 9.29
N GLN A 178 1.94 27.34 9.40
CA GLN A 178 1.19 27.43 10.65
C GLN A 178 1.72 26.48 11.72
N LYS A 179 2.05 25.24 11.33
CA LYS A 179 2.64 24.25 12.24
C LYS A 179 4.03 24.66 12.70
N VAL A 180 4.86 25.19 11.79
CA VAL A 180 6.19 25.73 12.15
C VAL A 180 6.08 26.86 13.16
N LYS A 181 5.15 27.82 12.96
CA LYS A 181 4.91 28.92 13.91
C LYS A 181 4.41 28.44 15.27
N GLN A 182 3.60 27.39 15.30
CA GLN A 182 3.14 26.79 16.55
C GLN A 182 4.32 26.15 17.30
N MET A 183 5.09 25.31 16.62
CA MET A 183 6.26 24.64 17.20
C MET A 183 7.33 25.64 17.66
N PHE A 184 7.51 26.74 16.90
CA PHE A 184 8.39 27.83 17.30
C PHE A 184 7.95 28.45 18.61
N LYS A 185 6.64 28.73 18.78
CA LYS A 185 6.08 29.26 20.03
C LYS A 185 6.14 28.27 21.19
N GLU A 186 6.08 26.97 20.91
CA GLU A 186 6.19 25.93 21.93
C GLU A 186 7.64 25.77 22.41
N ALA A 187 8.63 26.06 21.55
CA ALA A 187 10.06 26.00 21.90
C ALA A 187 10.62 27.32 22.45
N ASP A 188 10.02 28.46 22.10
CA ASP A 188 10.30 29.82 22.60
C ASP A 188 9.75 29.95 24.03
N THR A 189 10.60 29.60 25.00
CA THR A 189 10.24 29.46 26.42
C THR A 189 10.92 30.49 27.31
N ASP A 190 11.83 31.29 26.74
CA ASP A 190 12.53 32.35 27.43
C ASP A 190 11.71 33.67 27.51
N ASP A 191 12.27 34.65 28.23
CA ASP A 191 11.65 35.97 28.39
C ASP A 191 11.72 36.83 27.11
N ASN A 192 12.43 36.37 26.07
CA ASN A 192 12.83 37.11 24.89
C ASN A 192 12.04 36.63 23.65
N GLN A 193 10.73 36.67 23.78
CA GLN A 193 9.78 36.14 22.79
C GLN A 193 10.03 36.65 21.37
N GLY A 194 10.02 35.72 20.40
CA GLY A 194 10.14 35.98 18.97
C GLY A 194 11.46 35.55 18.34
N THR A 195 12.39 35.01 19.13
CA THR A 195 13.69 34.49 18.69
C THR A 195 14.01 33.20 19.45
N LEU A 196 14.65 32.23 18.80
CA LEU A 196 15.11 31.00 19.47
C LEU A 196 16.59 31.09 19.79
N GLY A 197 16.95 30.98 21.07
CA GLY A 197 18.32 30.74 21.49
C GLY A 197 18.82 29.35 21.08
N PHE A 198 20.11 29.05 21.29
CA PHE A 198 20.68 27.76 20.90
C PHE A 198 19.99 26.55 21.57
N GLU A 199 19.67 26.66 22.87
CA GLU A 199 19.01 25.58 23.61
C GLU A 199 17.58 25.35 23.12
N GLU A 200 16.84 26.43 22.85
CA GLU A 200 15.48 26.40 22.31
C GLU A 200 15.45 25.90 20.87
N PHE A 201 16.45 26.28 20.05
CA PHE A 201 16.63 25.72 18.72
C PHE A 201 16.86 24.20 18.76
N CYS A 202 17.62 23.70 19.75
CA CYS A 202 17.80 22.26 19.92
C CYS A 202 16.47 21.56 20.24
N SER A 203 15.63 22.16 21.09
CA SER A 203 14.29 21.66 21.39
C SER A 203 13.40 21.69 20.15
N PHE A 204 13.32 22.84 19.49
CA PHE A 204 12.57 23.04 18.25
C PHE A 204 12.97 22.04 17.15
N TYR A 205 14.27 21.83 16.94
CA TYR A 205 14.78 20.86 15.97
C TYR A 205 14.29 19.45 16.30
N LYS A 206 14.40 19.01 17.57
CA LYS A 206 13.95 17.69 18.03
C LYS A 206 12.45 17.50 17.86
N MET A 207 11.63 18.49 18.21
CA MET A 207 10.18 18.44 18.02
C MET A 207 9.79 18.19 16.56
N MET A 208 10.59 18.68 15.61
CA MET A 208 10.36 18.51 14.18
C MET A 208 10.98 17.24 13.59
N SER A 209 12.16 16.83 14.07
CA SER A 209 12.95 15.75 13.46
C SER A 209 12.68 14.39 14.10
N THR A 210 12.33 14.33 15.38
CA THR A 210 12.23 13.06 16.10
C THR A 210 10.90 12.37 15.81
N ARG A 211 10.93 11.43 14.86
CA ARG A 211 9.82 10.50 14.65
C ARG A 211 9.76 9.48 15.79
N ARG A 212 8.75 9.61 16.65
CA ARG A 212 8.57 8.78 17.84
C ARG A 212 8.57 7.27 17.54
N ASP A 213 7.97 6.85 16.43
CA ASP A 213 7.91 5.45 16.04
C ASP A 213 9.27 4.89 15.58
N LEU A 214 10.04 5.68 14.83
CA LEU A 214 11.43 5.34 14.50
C LEU A 214 12.32 5.35 15.73
N TYR A 215 12.04 6.23 16.70
CA TYR A 215 12.78 6.29 17.95
C TYR A 215 12.64 5.01 18.77
N LEU A 216 11.41 4.54 18.93
CA LEU A 216 11.12 3.29 19.61
C LEU A 216 11.71 2.07 18.89
N LEU A 217 11.68 2.08 17.56
CA LEU A 217 12.29 1.03 16.75
C LEU A 217 13.80 0.97 16.99
N MET A 218 14.49 2.11 16.96
CA MET A 218 15.92 2.17 17.25
C MET A 218 16.23 1.62 18.65
N LEU A 219 15.48 2.05 19.67
CA LEU A 219 15.67 1.60 21.05
C LEU A 219 15.55 0.08 21.23
N THR A 220 14.77 -0.58 20.38
CA THR A 220 14.63 -2.04 20.39
C THR A 220 15.94 -2.73 19.97
N TYR A 221 16.76 -2.08 19.15
CA TYR A 221 17.98 -2.63 18.59
C TYR A 221 19.28 -2.08 19.20
N SER A 222 19.25 -0.85 19.74
CA SER A 222 20.42 -0.12 20.22
C SER A 222 20.94 -0.54 21.61
N ASN A 223 20.23 -1.43 22.32
CA ASN A 223 20.64 -2.05 23.59
C ASN A 223 21.33 -1.05 24.58
N PRO A 224 20.56 -0.53 25.54
CA PRO A 224 20.55 0.84 26.12
C PRO A 224 21.20 2.06 25.40
N LYS A 225 21.76 1.97 24.20
CA LYS A 225 22.43 3.11 23.56
C LYS A 225 21.44 4.06 22.87
N ASP A 226 21.83 5.31 22.73
CA ASP A 226 21.12 6.38 22.01
C ASP A 226 21.47 6.43 20.49
N HIS A 227 22.15 5.40 19.99
CA HIS A 227 22.63 5.26 18.61
C HIS A 227 22.67 3.79 18.20
N LEU A 228 22.68 3.51 16.89
CA LEU A 228 22.92 2.17 16.35
C LEU A 228 24.37 2.06 15.88
N ASP A 229 25.10 1.07 16.36
CA ASP A 229 26.37 0.70 15.72
C ASP A 229 26.13 -0.16 14.46
N ALA A 230 27.19 -0.47 13.71
CA ALA A 230 27.09 -1.26 12.49
C ALA A 230 26.48 -2.66 12.71
N ASP A 231 26.67 -3.27 13.89
CA ASP A 231 26.12 -4.57 14.21
C ASP A 231 24.64 -4.46 14.60
N ASP A 232 24.27 -3.42 15.33
CA ASP A 232 22.88 -3.10 15.67
C ASP A 232 22.07 -2.83 14.39
N LEU A 233 22.62 -2.03 13.47
CA LEU A 233 22.04 -1.78 12.16
C LEU A 233 21.92 -3.06 11.33
N ALA A 234 22.94 -3.92 11.34
CA ALA A 234 22.88 -5.21 10.64
C ALA A 234 21.75 -6.10 11.17
N ARG A 235 21.55 -6.13 12.50
CA ARG A 235 20.43 -6.88 13.11
C ARG A 235 19.09 -6.30 12.71
N PHE A 236 18.95 -4.98 12.68
CA PHE A 236 17.74 -4.31 12.20
C PHE A 236 17.43 -4.67 10.74
N LEU A 237 18.40 -4.56 9.83
CA LEU A 237 18.20 -4.85 8.40
C LEU A 237 17.86 -6.33 8.15
N ASN A 238 18.50 -7.24 8.88
CA ASN A 238 18.19 -8.67 8.78
C ASN A 238 16.82 -9.02 9.38
N THR A 239 16.48 -8.46 10.55
CA THR A 239 15.30 -8.87 11.32
C THR A 239 14.04 -8.17 10.87
N GLU A 240 14.07 -6.84 10.72
CA GLU A 240 12.91 -6.04 10.35
C GLU A 240 12.77 -5.88 8.84
N GLN A 241 13.87 -5.50 8.15
CA GLN A 241 13.84 -5.28 6.69
C GLN A 241 13.95 -6.59 5.88
N LYS A 242 14.14 -7.74 6.55
CA LYS A 242 14.27 -9.07 5.95
C LYS A 242 15.34 -9.18 4.86
N MET A 243 16.35 -8.32 4.92
CA MET A 243 17.49 -8.38 4.01
C MET A 243 18.34 -9.60 4.39
N THR A 244 18.73 -10.43 3.41
CA THR A 244 19.43 -11.70 3.68
C THR A 244 20.94 -11.65 3.45
N LYS A 245 21.44 -10.54 2.87
CA LYS A 245 22.85 -10.36 2.48
C LYS A 245 23.44 -9.07 3.08
N VAL A 246 23.11 -8.77 4.33
CA VAL A 246 23.63 -7.58 5.00
C VAL A 246 25.07 -7.85 5.45
N THR A 247 26.02 -7.13 4.88
CA THR A 247 27.42 -7.16 5.31
C THR A 247 27.73 -5.99 6.24
N ARG A 248 28.77 -6.12 7.07
CA ARG A 248 29.23 -5.03 7.93
C ARG A 248 29.65 -3.80 7.11
N ASP A 249 30.31 -4.01 5.97
CA ASP A 249 30.72 -2.93 5.08
C ASP A 249 29.52 -2.16 4.53
N HIS A 250 28.44 -2.86 4.17
CA HIS A 250 27.21 -2.22 3.73
C HIS A 250 26.59 -1.35 4.83
N CYS A 251 26.59 -1.82 6.09
CA CYS A 251 26.16 -1.00 7.22
C CYS A 251 27.03 0.26 7.38
N LEU A 252 28.35 0.15 7.25
CA LEU A 252 29.27 1.28 7.34
C LEU A 252 29.07 2.29 6.19
N GLU A 253 28.77 1.83 4.98
CA GLU A 253 28.40 2.68 3.85
C GLU A 253 27.12 3.48 4.15
N ILE A 254 26.09 2.81 4.71
CA ILE A 254 24.87 3.49 5.14
C ILE A 254 25.20 4.56 6.19
N ILE A 255 25.99 4.22 7.21
CA ILE A 255 26.37 5.17 8.26
C ILE A 255 27.12 6.36 7.67
N THR A 256 28.12 6.12 6.83
CA THR A 256 28.91 7.17 6.18
C THR A 256 28.04 8.10 5.33
N LYS A 257 27.01 7.55 4.67
CA LYS A 257 26.13 8.29 3.76
C LYS A 257 25.06 9.11 4.48
N PHE A 258 24.50 8.58 5.57
CA PHE A 258 23.31 9.15 6.20
C PHE A 258 23.58 9.82 7.55
N GLU A 259 24.64 9.46 8.27
CA GLU A 259 25.01 10.14 9.51
C GLU A 259 25.60 11.51 9.21
N PRO A 260 25.06 12.63 9.72
CA PRO A 260 25.61 13.96 9.44
C PRO A 260 26.85 14.30 10.28
N CYS A 261 27.03 13.66 11.45
CA CYS A 261 28.14 13.96 12.34
C CYS A 261 29.39 13.17 11.91
N THR A 262 30.46 13.87 11.55
CA THR A 262 31.71 13.24 11.09
C THR A 262 32.39 12.37 12.13
N ASP A 263 32.20 12.66 13.42
CA ASP A 263 32.80 11.85 14.48
C ASP A 263 32.02 10.56 14.73
N ASN A 264 30.69 10.60 14.61
CA ASN A 264 29.85 9.39 14.58
C ASN A 264 30.15 8.53 13.36
N GLN A 265 30.36 9.14 12.18
CA GLN A 265 30.79 8.42 10.98
C GLN A 265 32.11 7.67 11.20
N LYS A 266 33.13 8.33 11.78
CA LYS A 266 34.43 7.70 12.11
C LYS A 266 34.29 6.56 13.11
N GLN A 267 33.35 6.68 14.06
CA GLN A 267 33.06 5.67 15.07
C GLN A 267 32.12 4.56 14.57
N GLY A 268 31.52 4.71 13.39
CA GLY A 268 30.53 3.76 12.86
C GLY A 268 29.23 3.75 13.64
N LEU A 269 28.75 4.92 14.05
CA LEU A 269 27.51 5.10 14.83
C LEU A 269 26.47 5.87 14.02
N LEU A 270 25.21 5.43 14.09
CA LEU A 270 24.06 6.06 13.44
C LEU A 270 23.12 6.65 14.50
N GLY A 271 23.00 7.97 14.50
CA GLY A 271 22.06 8.71 15.35
C GLY A 271 20.63 8.66 14.81
N ILE A 272 19.66 9.03 15.64
CA ILE A 272 18.24 8.83 15.34
C ILE A 272 17.63 9.90 14.43
N ASP A 273 17.88 11.17 14.74
CA ASP A 273 17.13 12.31 14.19
C ASP A 273 17.57 12.66 12.78
N ALA A 274 18.83 12.41 12.46
CA ALA A 274 19.42 12.71 11.17
C ALA A 274 20.11 11.52 10.49
N GLY A 275 20.44 10.43 11.22
CA GLY A 275 20.99 9.21 10.62
C GLY A 275 19.89 8.24 10.21
N PHE A 276 19.34 7.51 11.18
CA PHE A 276 18.35 6.46 10.98
C PHE A 276 17.07 6.97 10.30
N THR A 277 16.58 8.15 10.72
CA THR A 277 15.39 8.76 10.09
C THR A 277 15.61 9.09 8.61
N ASN A 278 16.79 9.57 8.22
CA ASN A 278 17.09 9.87 6.83
C ASN A 278 17.31 8.61 5.99
N TYR A 279 17.95 7.59 6.56
CA TYR A 279 18.05 6.27 5.92
C TYR A 279 16.68 5.69 5.59
N MET A 280 15.75 5.67 6.55
CA MET A 280 14.39 5.14 6.38
C MET A 280 13.53 5.92 5.39
N ARG A 281 13.89 7.17 5.06
CA ARG A 281 13.21 8.00 4.05
C ARG A 281 13.92 7.99 2.69
N SER A 282 15.08 7.37 2.62
CA SER A 282 15.85 7.28 1.38
C SER A 282 15.27 6.21 0.44
N PRO A 283 15.62 6.21 -0.85
CA PRO A 283 15.24 5.13 -1.77
C PRO A 283 15.69 3.73 -1.32
N ALA A 284 16.68 3.63 -0.44
CA ALA A 284 17.11 2.34 0.13
C ALA A 284 16.10 1.77 1.15
N GLY A 285 15.24 2.62 1.72
CA GLY A 285 14.13 2.24 2.58
C GLY A 285 12.78 2.25 1.86
N ASP A 286 12.76 2.31 0.52
CA ASP A 286 11.51 2.26 -0.24
C ASP A 286 10.86 0.87 -0.12
N ILE A 287 9.53 0.86 -0.14
CA ILE A 287 8.75 -0.39 -0.10
C ILE A 287 8.89 -1.18 -1.42
N PHE A 288 9.21 -0.49 -2.51
CA PHE A 288 9.41 -1.11 -3.82
C PHE A 288 10.83 -1.64 -3.95
N ASN A 289 10.96 -2.86 -4.47
CA ASN A 289 12.25 -3.44 -4.79
C ASN A 289 12.93 -2.62 -5.90
N PRO A 290 14.09 -1.99 -5.66
CA PRO A 290 14.78 -1.19 -6.68
C PRO A 290 15.15 -1.99 -7.94
N ASP A 291 15.39 -3.30 -7.82
CA ASP A 291 15.67 -4.17 -8.97
C ASP A 291 14.49 -4.21 -9.96
N HIS A 292 13.28 -3.89 -9.50
CA HIS A 292 12.07 -3.86 -10.31
C HIS A 292 11.84 -2.53 -11.04
N TYR A 293 12.72 -1.54 -10.88
CA TYR A 293 12.70 -0.33 -11.72
C TYR A 293 13.18 -0.58 -13.15
N SER A 294 13.85 -1.71 -13.38
CA SER A 294 14.24 -2.18 -14.71
C SER A 294 13.47 -3.46 -15.08
N VAL A 295 13.49 -3.82 -16.36
CA VAL A 295 12.86 -5.05 -16.84
C VAL A 295 13.55 -6.25 -16.16
N ASN A 296 12.82 -6.92 -15.27
CA ASN A 296 13.32 -8.05 -14.49
C ASN A 296 12.72 -9.39 -14.93
N GLN A 297 11.67 -9.36 -15.75
CA GLN A 297 11.02 -10.57 -16.25
C GLN A 297 11.84 -11.19 -17.39
N ASP A 298 11.74 -12.51 -17.55
CA ASP A 298 12.29 -13.17 -18.73
C ASP A 298 11.47 -12.78 -19.96
N MET A 299 12.05 -11.97 -20.85
CA MET A 299 11.39 -11.45 -22.08
C MET A 299 11.58 -12.36 -23.31
N LYS A 300 11.98 -13.63 -23.10
CA LYS A 300 12.20 -14.63 -24.16
C LYS A 300 11.08 -15.66 -24.29
N GLN A 301 10.10 -15.63 -23.38
CA GLN A 301 8.94 -16.53 -23.42
C GLN A 301 8.00 -16.20 -24.60
N PRO A 302 7.09 -17.12 -24.96
CA PRO A 302 6.02 -16.84 -25.91
C PRO A 302 5.09 -15.71 -25.44
N LEU A 303 4.49 -14.98 -26.37
CA LEU A 303 3.62 -13.83 -26.06
C LEU A 303 2.45 -14.18 -25.12
N CYS A 304 1.91 -15.40 -25.21
CA CYS A 304 0.82 -15.88 -24.36
C CYS A 304 1.19 -16.05 -22.87
N ASN A 305 2.46 -15.91 -22.51
CA ASN A 305 2.93 -16.02 -21.12
C ASN A 305 3.01 -14.65 -20.41
N TYR A 306 2.65 -13.55 -21.08
CA TYR A 306 2.72 -12.20 -20.53
C TYR A 306 1.33 -11.59 -20.40
N PHE A 307 1.12 -10.84 -19.32
CA PHE A 307 0.04 -9.87 -19.27
C PHE A 307 0.43 -8.65 -20.11
N ILE A 308 -0.42 -8.28 -21.06
CA ILE A 308 -0.18 -7.18 -21.98
C ILE A 308 -1.13 -6.05 -21.60
N ALA A 309 -0.56 -4.90 -21.23
CA ALA A 309 -1.33 -3.68 -21.01
C ALA A 309 -2.09 -3.33 -22.29
N SER A 310 -3.42 -3.31 -22.21
CA SER A 310 -4.32 -3.24 -23.36
C SER A 310 -5.37 -2.16 -23.16
N SER A 311 -5.72 -1.44 -24.22
CA SER A 311 -6.74 -0.40 -24.24
C SER A 311 -7.87 -0.80 -25.19
N HIS A 312 -9.09 -0.68 -24.70
CA HIS A 312 -10.33 -0.90 -25.44
C HIS A 312 -10.89 0.44 -25.93
N ASN A 313 -11.42 0.49 -27.15
CA ASN A 313 -11.93 1.70 -27.82
C ASN A 313 -11.01 2.91 -27.61
N THR A 314 -9.72 2.73 -27.94
CA THR A 314 -8.63 3.65 -27.56
C THR A 314 -8.85 5.09 -28.00
N TYR A 315 -9.60 5.31 -29.07
CA TYR A 315 -9.88 6.64 -29.62
C TYR A 315 -10.82 7.49 -28.75
N LEU A 316 -11.62 6.90 -27.86
CA LEU A 316 -12.63 7.63 -27.06
C LEU A 316 -12.03 8.38 -25.86
N MET A 317 -12.48 9.62 -25.65
CA MET A 317 -12.13 10.45 -24.49
C MET A 317 -13.09 10.24 -23.29
N GLY A 318 -14.23 9.60 -23.49
CA GLY A 318 -15.31 9.52 -22.50
C GLY A 318 -16.24 8.34 -22.73
N ASP A 319 -17.55 8.57 -22.63
CA ASP A 319 -18.57 7.54 -22.78
C ASP A 319 -18.63 6.93 -24.20
N GLN A 320 -19.23 5.74 -24.31
CA GLN A 320 -19.31 4.99 -25.57
C GLN A 320 -20.33 5.54 -26.58
N LEU A 321 -21.22 6.47 -26.20
CA LEU A 321 -22.36 6.86 -27.03
C LEU A 321 -22.19 8.22 -27.70
N MET A 322 -21.60 9.19 -27.01
CA MET A 322 -21.58 10.61 -27.44
C MET A 322 -20.22 11.28 -27.27
N SER A 323 -19.21 10.59 -26.72
CA SER A 323 -17.94 11.23 -26.43
C SER A 323 -17.12 11.55 -27.68
N GLN A 324 -16.12 12.42 -27.49
CA GLN A 324 -15.20 12.79 -28.55
C GLN A 324 -14.17 11.68 -28.79
N SER A 325 -13.94 11.36 -30.05
CA SER A 325 -12.80 10.57 -30.52
C SER A 325 -11.61 11.48 -30.81
N ARG A 326 -10.42 11.13 -30.32
CA ARG A 326 -9.19 11.90 -30.55
C ARG A 326 -8.01 11.00 -30.87
N VAL A 327 -7.20 11.46 -31.81
CA VAL A 327 -5.94 10.83 -32.19
C VAL A 327 -4.92 10.86 -31.03
N ASP A 328 -4.92 11.92 -30.22
CA ASP A 328 -4.02 12.09 -29.07
C ASP A 328 -4.13 10.97 -28.03
N MET A 329 -5.28 10.28 -27.97
CA MET A 329 -5.46 9.17 -27.04
C MET A 329 -4.50 8.02 -27.30
N TYR A 330 -4.21 7.71 -28.56
CA TYR A 330 -3.22 6.71 -28.93
C TYR A 330 -1.82 7.11 -28.44
N ALA A 331 -1.45 8.39 -28.58
CA ALA A 331 -0.19 8.90 -28.07
C ALA A 331 -0.10 8.78 -26.54
N TRP A 332 -1.19 9.10 -25.84
CA TRP A 332 -1.24 9.06 -24.38
C TRP A 332 -1.11 7.63 -23.83
N VAL A 333 -1.89 6.68 -24.34
CA VAL A 333 -1.84 5.29 -23.84
C VAL A 333 -0.51 4.61 -24.17
N LEU A 334 0.07 4.85 -25.34
CA LEU A 334 1.38 4.29 -25.70
C LEU A 334 2.50 4.84 -24.78
N GLN A 335 2.43 6.12 -24.42
CA GLN A 335 3.34 6.75 -23.46
C GLN A 335 3.10 6.34 -22.00
N ALA A 336 1.92 5.79 -21.68
CA ALA A 336 1.64 5.15 -20.40
C ALA A 336 2.15 3.70 -20.34
N GLY A 337 2.64 3.16 -21.46
CA GLY A 337 3.17 1.79 -21.55
C GLY A 337 2.18 0.76 -22.10
N CYS A 338 0.99 1.17 -22.54
CA CYS A 338 0.04 0.28 -23.21
C CYS A 338 0.67 -0.31 -24.49
N ARG A 339 0.49 -1.62 -24.72
CA ARG A 339 1.08 -2.39 -25.83
C ARG A 339 0.03 -3.03 -26.75
N CYS A 340 -1.26 -2.93 -26.44
CA CYS A 340 -2.34 -3.32 -27.33
C CYS A 340 -3.37 -2.19 -27.42
N VAL A 341 -3.61 -1.68 -28.63
CA VAL A 341 -4.56 -0.59 -28.88
C VAL A 341 -5.60 -1.03 -29.91
N GLU A 342 -6.79 -0.48 -29.78
CA GLU A 342 -7.95 -0.83 -30.60
C GLU A 342 -8.29 0.29 -31.58
N VAL A 343 -8.62 -0.10 -32.82
CA VAL A 343 -8.92 0.81 -33.93
C VAL A 343 -10.15 0.32 -34.69
N ASP A 344 -11.29 0.96 -34.45
CA ASP A 344 -12.59 0.63 -35.06
C ASP A 344 -12.73 1.36 -36.40
N CYS A 345 -12.55 0.64 -37.49
CA CYS A 345 -12.45 1.20 -38.83
C CYS A 345 -13.79 1.10 -39.56
N TRP A 346 -14.27 2.24 -40.07
CA TRP A 346 -15.52 2.39 -40.81
C TRP A 346 -15.29 3.15 -42.10
N ASP A 347 -16.13 2.90 -43.10
CA ASP A 347 -16.10 3.65 -44.35
C ASP A 347 -16.37 5.15 -44.12
N GLY A 348 -15.52 5.98 -44.70
CA GLY A 348 -15.69 7.44 -44.68
C GLY A 348 -15.96 8.05 -46.05
N PRO A 349 -16.24 9.36 -46.07
CA PRO A 349 -16.45 10.11 -47.30
C PRO A 349 -15.19 10.13 -48.17
N ASP A 350 -15.36 10.33 -49.47
CA ASP A 350 -14.27 10.44 -50.45
C ASP A 350 -13.34 9.21 -50.49
N GLY A 351 -13.83 8.06 -50.02
CA GLY A 351 -13.06 6.82 -49.93
C GLY A 351 -11.94 6.88 -48.89
N GLU A 352 -12.01 7.77 -47.90
CA GLU A 352 -11.07 7.80 -46.76
C GLU A 352 -11.61 7.00 -45.57
N PRO A 353 -10.89 5.99 -45.06
CA PRO A 353 -11.33 5.24 -43.89
C PRO A 353 -11.29 6.10 -42.62
N MET A 354 -12.32 5.94 -41.79
CA MET A 354 -12.53 6.68 -40.55
C MET A 354 -12.49 5.76 -39.34
N VAL A 355 -12.21 6.33 -38.17
CA VAL A 355 -12.25 5.64 -36.88
C VAL A 355 -13.30 6.27 -35.99
N HIS A 356 -14.27 5.46 -35.54
CA HIS A 356 -15.29 5.83 -34.58
C HIS A 356 -16.03 4.59 -34.06
N HIS A 357 -16.84 4.77 -33.00
CA HIS A 357 -17.71 3.70 -32.53
C HIS A 357 -18.97 3.63 -33.41
N GLY A 358 -19.23 2.47 -34.01
CA GLY A 358 -20.33 2.24 -34.96
C GLY A 358 -21.71 2.55 -34.39
N TYR A 359 -22.65 3.00 -35.22
CA TYR A 359 -24.05 3.25 -34.81
C TYR A 359 -24.23 4.19 -33.59
N THR A 360 -23.24 5.01 -33.28
CA THR A 360 -23.26 5.98 -32.17
C THR A 360 -23.10 7.43 -32.63
N LEU A 361 -23.11 8.37 -31.69
CA LEU A 361 -22.90 9.80 -31.93
C LEU A 361 -21.48 10.26 -31.56
N THR A 362 -20.55 9.31 -31.40
CA THR A 362 -19.15 9.64 -31.17
C THR A 362 -18.56 10.38 -32.36
N SER A 363 -17.62 11.30 -32.13
CA SER A 363 -16.96 12.00 -33.24
C SER A 363 -16.07 11.05 -34.04
N LYS A 364 -15.75 11.42 -35.28
CA LYS A 364 -14.94 10.59 -36.18
C LYS A 364 -13.55 11.20 -36.37
N ILE A 365 -12.53 10.36 -36.48
CA ILE A 365 -11.16 10.75 -36.80
C ILE A 365 -10.65 9.95 -38.01
N LEU A 366 -9.68 10.49 -38.75
CA LEU A 366 -9.14 9.80 -39.92
C LEU A 366 -8.27 8.61 -39.49
N PHE A 367 -8.43 7.46 -40.15
CA PHE A 367 -7.59 6.29 -39.90
C PHE A 367 -6.10 6.60 -40.16
N ARG A 368 -5.81 7.37 -41.22
CA ARG A 368 -4.45 7.80 -41.58
C ARG A 368 -3.75 8.50 -40.40
N ASP A 369 -4.41 9.46 -39.77
CA ASP A 369 -3.85 10.24 -38.65
C ASP A 369 -3.60 9.37 -37.40
N VAL A 370 -4.47 8.38 -37.18
CA VAL A 370 -4.31 7.38 -36.11
C VAL A 370 -3.04 6.56 -36.34
N ILE A 371 -2.85 6.02 -37.55
CA ILE A 371 -1.66 5.22 -37.89
C ILE A 371 -0.37 6.06 -37.83
N GLU A 372 -0.39 7.30 -38.32
CA GLU A 372 0.76 8.22 -38.20
C GLU A 372 1.13 8.48 -36.73
N THR A 373 0.14 8.68 -35.87
CA THR A 373 0.35 8.92 -34.44
C THR A 373 0.90 7.68 -33.75
N ILE A 374 0.34 6.50 -34.01
CA ILE A 374 0.86 5.24 -33.48
C ILE A 374 2.32 5.05 -33.91
N ASN A 375 2.65 5.29 -35.18
CA ASN A 375 4.02 5.13 -35.70
C ASN A 375 5.04 6.02 -34.96
N LYS A 376 4.61 7.24 -34.60
CA LYS A 376 5.42 8.22 -33.88
C LYS A 376 5.67 7.82 -32.43
N TYR A 377 4.65 7.31 -31.72
CA TYR A 377 4.72 7.08 -30.27
C TYR A 377 4.92 5.62 -29.85
N ALA A 378 4.79 4.64 -30.76
CA ALA A 378 4.82 3.22 -30.45
C ALA A 378 6.02 2.81 -29.60
N PHE A 379 7.22 3.33 -29.88
CA PHE A 379 8.47 2.86 -29.26
C PHE A 379 9.28 3.91 -28.48
N ILE A 380 8.68 5.05 -28.12
CA ILE A 380 9.43 6.14 -27.44
C ILE A 380 9.87 5.74 -26.03
N LYS A 381 8.97 5.14 -25.24
CA LYS A 381 9.25 4.74 -23.85
C LYS A 381 9.47 3.24 -23.67
N ASN A 382 9.08 2.43 -24.64
CA ASN A 382 9.04 0.98 -24.53
C ASN A 382 9.31 0.33 -25.88
N GLU A 383 10.33 -0.51 -25.96
CA GLU A 383 10.80 -1.15 -27.20
C GLU A 383 10.07 -2.47 -27.53
N TYR A 384 9.24 -2.98 -26.62
CA TYR A 384 8.48 -4.21 -26.83
C TYR A 384 7.33 -4.02 -27.83
N PRO A 385 6.90 -5.10 -28.51
CA PRO A 385 5.96 -5.02 -29.62
C PRO A 385 4.63 -4.36 -29.25
N VAL A 386 4.01 -3.72 -30.24
CA VAL A 386 2.68 -3.14 -30.14
C VAL A 386 1.70 -3.92 -31.03
N ILE A 387 0.54 -4.23 -30.49
CA ILE A 387 -0.55 -4.93 -31.17
C ILE A 387 -1.64 -3.92 -31.52
N LEU A 388 -2.01 -3.87 -32.79
CA LEU A 388 -3.21 -3.16 -33.27
C LEU A 388 -4.34 -4.17 -33.41
N SER A 389 -5.35 -4.06 -32.54
CA SER A 389 -6.64 -4.72 -32.69
C SER A 389 -7.47 -3.91 -33.67
N ILE A 390 -7.57 -4.38 -34.91
CA ILE A 390 -8.37 -3.73 -35.94
C ILE A 390 -9.75 -4.40 -35.95
N GLU A 391 -10.77 -3.62 -35.62
CA GLU A 391 -12.16 -3.96 -35.87
C GLU A 391 -12.55 -3.34 -37.21
N ASN A 392 -12.89 -4.16 -38.20
CA ASN A 392 -12.97 -3.74 -39.59
C ASN A 392 -14.40 -3.82 -40.13
N HIS A 393 -14.97 -2.65 -40.42
CA HIS A 393 -16.28 -2.44 -41.04
C HIS A 393 -16.16 -1.67 -42.36
N CYS A 394 -14.96 -1.65 -42.96
CA CYS A 394 -14.72 -0.97 -44.23
C CYS A 394 -15.05 -1.86 -45.44
N SER A 395 -15.50 -1.26 -46.53
CA SER A 395 -15.63 -1.91 -47.84
C SER A 395 -14.27 -2.29 -48.43
N VAL A 396 -14.25 -3.25 -49.36
CA VAL A 396 -13.01 -3.75 -50.00
C VAL A 396 -12.13 -2.63 -50.57
N PRO A 397 -12.65 -1.58 -51.27
CA PRO A 397 -11.83 -0.46 -51.72
C PRO A 397 -11.15 0.30 -50.57
N GLN A 398 -11.86 0.56 -49.47
CA GLN A 398 -11.29 1.26 -48.31
C GLN A 398 -10.35 0.36 -47.50
N GLN A 399 -10.59 -0.95 -47.44
CA GLN A 399 -9.64 -1.91 -46.87
C GLN A 399 -8.30 -1.92 -47.62
N LYS A 400 -8.33 -1.86 -48.97
CA LYS A 400 -7.11 -1.72 -49.79
C LYS A 400 -6.35 -0.44 -49.40
N LYS A 401 -7.06 0.65 -49.14
CA LYS A 401 -6.47 1.92 -48.68
C LYS A 401 -5.92 1.86 -47.25
N MET A 402 -6.61 1.19 -46.33
CA MET A 402 -6.09 0.92 -44.98
C MET A 402 -4.78 0.13 -45.04
N ALA A 403 -4.73 -0.92 -45.88
CA ALA A 403 -3.52 -1.73 -46.07
C ALA A 403 -2.36 -0.92 -46.66
N GLN A 404 -2.64 -0.01 -47.60
CA GLN A 404 -1.65 0.95 -48.12
C GLN A 404 -1.09 1.82 -47.00
N TYR A 405 -1.95 2.48 -46.21
CA TYR A 405 -1.52 3.34 -45.09
C TYR A 405 -0.70 2.58 -44.05
N LEU A 406 -1.13 1.38 -43.65
CA LEU A 406 -0.38 0.54 -42.71
C LEU A 406 1.01 0.19 -43.25
N THR A 407 1.12 -0.10 -44.55
CA THR A 407 2.39 -0.49 -45.18
C THR A 407 3.32 0.70 -45.37
N GLU A 408 2.81 1.82 -45.85
CA GLU A 408 3.58 3.04 -46.13
C GLU A 408 4.06 3.73 -44.85
N ILE A 409 3.19 3.86 -43.85
CA ILE A 409 3.49 4.62 -42.64
C ILE A 409 4.37 3.80 -41.68
N PHE A 410 4.04 2.52 -41.45
CA PHE A 410 4.83 1.70 -40.53
C PHE A 410 6.11 1.14 -41.17
N GLY A 411 6.13 0.96 -42.49
CA GLY A 411 7.29 0.45 -43.21
C GLY A 411 7.84 -0.83 -42.59
N ASP A 412 9.13 -0.84 -42.26
CA ASP A 412 9.84 -2.00 -41.70
C ASP A 412 9.39 -2.39 -40.29
N LYS A 413 8.74 -1.48 -39.55
CA LYS A 413 8.19 -1.77 -38.22
C LYS A 413 7.02 -2.74 -38.30
N LEU A 414 6.30 -2.80 -39.42
CA LEU A 414 5.17 -3.70 -39.61
C LEU A 414 5.64 -5.14 -39.85
N ARG A 415 5.27 -6.05 -38.94
CA ARG A 415 5.57 -7.48 -39.10
C ARG A 415 4.52 -8.19 -39.92
N ARG A 416 4.95 -8.68 -41.09
CA ARG A 416 4.12 -9.42 -42.06
C ARG A 416 4.13 -10.94 -41.87
N LYS A 417 5.09 -11.49 -41.10
CA LYS A 417 5.23 -12.93 -40.85
C LYS A 417 5.04 -13.24 -39.36
N VAL A 418 4.38 -14.36 -39.06
CA VAL A 418 4.10 -14.81 -37.68
C VAL A 418 5.41 -15.29 -37.03
N LEU A 419 5.81 -14.64 -35.93
CA LEU A 419 6.88 -15.08 -35.04
C LEU A 419 6.32 -15.20 -33.63
N VAL A 420 6.73 -16.26 -32.92
CA VAL A 420 6.11 -16.67 -31.64
C VAL A 420 6.83 -16.08 -30.41
N LYS A 421 8.02 -15.49 -30.57
CA LYS A 421 8.88 -15.04 -29.44
C LYS A 421 8.97 -13.52 -29.33
N VAL A 422 8.69 -12.98 -28.13
CA VAL A 422 8.66 -11.53 -27.82
C VAL A 422 10.03 -10.87 -28.03
N GLY A 423 11.12 -11.51 -27.62
CA GLY A 423 12.47 -11.00 -27.82
C GLY A 423 12.87 -10.76 -29.29
N MET A 424 12.21 -11.42 -30.25
CA MET A 424 12.45 -11.23 -31.69
C MET A 424 11.51 -10.19 -32.33
N LEU A 425 10.61 -9.61 -31.53
CA LEU A 425 9.59 -8.64 -31.92
C LEU A 425 9.86 -7.23 -31.35
N HIS A 426 11.07 -6.97 -30.84
CA HIS A 426 11.48 -5.62 -30.44
C HIS A 426 11.31 -4.64 -31.59
N LEU A 427 10.66 -3.50 -31.35
CA LEU A 427 10.37 -2.45 -32.32
C LEU A 427 9.43 -2.87 -33.47
N HIS A 428 8.54 -3.84 -33.21
CA HIS A 428 7.59 -4.32 -34.20
C HIS A 428 6.12 -4.09 -33.86
N LEU A 429 5.35 -3.82 -34.91
CA LEU A 429 3.90 -3.70 -34.90
C LEU A 429 3.26 -4.97 -35.45
N LEU A 430 2.27 -5.48 -34.71
CA LEU A 430 1.47 -6.66 -35.04
C LEU A 430 0.04 -6.23 -35.34
N ILE A 431 -0.57 -6.84 -36.34
CA ILE A 431 -1.99 -6.62 -36.66
C ILE A 431 -2.78 -7.85 -36.18
N LYS A 432 -3.76 -7.61 -35.31
CA LYS A 432 -4.85 -8.52 -35.00
C LYS A 432 -6.06 -8.08 -35.84
N GLY A 433 -6.52 -8.95 -36.73
CA GLY A 433 -7.70 -8.74 -37.55
C GLY A 433 -8.15 -10.05 -38.20
N LYS A 434 -9.33 -10.05 -38.82
CA LYS A 434 -9.87 -11.21 -39.56
C LYS A 434 -8.91 -11.58 -40.70
N LYS A 435 -8.70 -12.89 -40.90
CA LYS A 435 -7.86 -13.42 -42.00
C LYS A 435 -8.71 -14.25 -42.94
N LEU A 436 -8.49 -14.06 -44.23
CA LEU A 436 -9.07 -14.91 -45.26
C LEU A 436 -8.49 -16.33 -45.17
N PRO A 437 -9.31 -17.38 -45.46
CA PRO A 437 -8.82 -18.74 -45.62
C PRO A 437 -7.66 -18.82 -46.63
N PRO A 438 -6.66 -19.69 -46.41
CA PRO A 438 -5.47 -19.78 -47.25
C PRO A 438 -5.71 -20.30 -48.68
N ASN A 439 -6.93 -20.70 -49.04
CA ASN A 439 -7.27 -21.39 -50.30
C ASN A 439 -8.22 -20.59 -51.22
N ILE A 440 -8.21 -19.26 -51.16
CA ILE A 440 -9.03 -18.43 -52.04
C ILE A 440 -8.29 -18.18 -53.37
N ASP A 441 -8.97 -18.43 -54.49
CA ASP A 441 -8.51 -18.12 -55.85
C ASP A 441 -8.37 -16.60 -56.02
N GLU A 442 -7.32 -16.12 -56.70
CA GLU A 442 -7.11 -14.70 -57.00
C GLU A 442 -8.26 -14.08 -57.81
N ASN A 443 -9.11 -14.93 -58.41
CA ASN A 443 -10.29 -14.55 -59.19
C ASN A 443 -11.63 -14.75 -58.44
N ALA A 444 -11.63 -15.08 -57.14
CA ALA A 444 -12.88 -15.16 -56.38
C ALA A 444 -13.52 -13.76 -56.29
N GLU A 445 -14.82 -13.65 -56.60
CA GLU A 445 -15.56 -12.38 -56.55
C GLU A 445 -15.42 -11.70 -55.18
N GLU A 446 -15.31 -10.37 -55.18
CA GLU A 446 -15.20 -9.54 -53.97
C GLU A 446 -16.39 -9.86 -53.04
N GLY A 447 -16.13 -10.61 -51.97
CA GLY A 447 -17.17 -10.97 -51.00
C GLY A 447 -17.59 -9.77 -50.17
N ASP A 448 -18.90 -9.61 -49.97
CA ASP A 448 -19.46 -8.62 -49.04
C ASP A 448 -19.05 -8.96 -47.61
N VAL A 449 -18.63 -7.94 -46.87
CA VAL A 449 -18.36 -8.04 -45.43
C VAL A 449 -19.71 -7.96 -44.73
N SER A 450 -20.21 -9.07 -44.19
CA SER A 450 -21.49 -9.05 -43.49
C SER A 450 -21.39 -8.28 -42.17
N ASP A 451 -22.29 -7.32 -41.94
CA ASP A 451 -22.45 -6.55 -40.70
C ASP A 451 -22.84 -7.39 -39.47
N GLU A 452 -23.03 -8.71 -39.62
CA GLU A 452 -23.62 -9.59 -38.59
C GLU A 452 -22.63 -10.09 -37.52
N ASP A 453 -21.34 -9.76 -37.61
CA ASP A 453 -20.32 -10.17 -36.64
C ASP A 453 -19.91 -9.05 -35.64
N SER A 454 -20.83 -8.11 -35.36
CA SER A 454 -20.70 -7.24 -34.18
C SER A 454 -20.74 -8.10 -32.92
N ALA A 455 -19.65 -8.12 -32.14
CA ALA A 455 -19.60 -8.86 -30.88
C ALA A 455 -20.50 -8.26 -29.78
N ASP A 456 -21.21 -7.18 -30.08
CA ASP A 456 -22.40 -6.78 -29.33
C ASP A 456 -23.63 -7.33 -30.04
N GLU A 457 -24.28 -8.33 -29.43
CA GLU A 457 -25.68 -8.67 -29.68
C GLU A 457 -26.54 -7.44 -29.33
N MET A 458 -26.58 -6.46 -30.24
CA MET A 458 -27.63 -5.46 -30.23
C MET A 458 -28.84 -6.14 -30.88
N GLU A 459 -29.87 -6.38 -30.07
CA GLU A 459 -31.18 -6.89 -30.51
C GLU A 459 -31.60 -6.23 -31.84
N ASP A 460 -32.16 -7.04 -32.75
CA ASP A 460 -32.54 -6.83 -34.17
C ASP A 460 -33.25 -5.52 -34.59
N ASP A 461 -33.42 -4.54 -33.71
CA ASP A 461 -34.19 -3.30 -33.94
C ASP A 461 -33.41 -2.19 -34.68
N CYS A 462 -32.17 -2.42 -35.14
CA CYS A 462 -31.31 -1.40 -35.77
C CYS A 462 -31.05 -1.57 -37.28
N LYS A 463 -31.95 -2.20 -38.04
CA LYS A 463 -31.92 -2.13 -39.51
C LYS A 463 -32.59 -0.84 -39.99
N LEU A 464 -31.81 0.22 -40.23
CA LEU A 464 -32.28 1.41 -40.97
C LEU A 464 -31.59 1.50 -42.33
N MET A 465 -32.40 1.31 -43.38
CA MET A 465 -32.03 1.51 -44.78
C MET A 465 -31.65 2.97 -45.04
N ASN A 466 -30.65 3.15 -45.90
CA ASN A 466 -30.17 4.45 -46.38
C ASN A 466 -31.27 5.21 -47.13
N GLU A 467 -31.86 6.22 -46.50
CA GLU A 467 -32.37 7.45 -47.15
C GLU A 467 -32.72 8.53 -46.08
N ASP A 468 -32.39 9.79 -46.38
CA ASP A 468 -32.58 11.04 -45.60
C ASP A 468 -31.78 11.27 -44.29
N THR A 469 -30.73 12.09 -44.42
CA THR A 469 -29.67 12.38 -43.43
C THR A 469 -30.11 13.19 -42.20
N SER A 470 -31.24 13.91 -42.23
CA SER A 470 -31.67 14.76 -41.09
C SER A 470 -32.66 14.09 -40.15
N ALA A 471 -33.52 13.19 -40.66
CA ALA A 471 -34.50 12.47 -39.84
C ALA A 471 -33.82 11.36 -39.03
N ASN A 472 -32.88 10.64 -39.65
CA ASN A 472 -32.08 9.59 -39.02
C ASN A 472 -31.26 10.11 -37.83
N ARG A 473 -30.69 11.32 -37.91
CA ARG A 473 -29.90 11.89 -36.80
C ARG A 473 -30.72 12.10 -35.52
N ARG A 474 -31.94 12.63 -35.62
CA ARG A 474 -32.82 12.83 -34.45
C ARG A 474 -33.26 11.51 -33.83
N GLN A 475 -33.46 10.48 -34.66
CA GLN A 475 -33.88 9.16 -34.22
C GLN A 475 -32.74 8.41 -33.52
N VAL A 476 -31.52 8.47 -34.06
CA VAL A 476 -30.29 7.98 -33.41
C VAL A 476 -30.01 8.74 -32.11
N GLU A 477 -30.19 10.07 -32.08
CA GLU A 477 -30.07 10.88 -30.86
C GLU A 477 -31.07 10.47 -29.77
N ASN A 478 -32.32 10.18 -30.13
CA ASN A 478 -33.32 9.72 -29.17
C ASN A 478 -33.04 8.30 -28.67
N MET A 479 -32.54 7.41 -29.54
CA MET A 479 -32.13 6.05 -29.14
C MET A 479 -30.92 6.08 -28.21
N ALA A 480 -29.88 6.82 -28.58
CA ALA A 480 -28.67 6.97 -27.77
C ALA A 480 -28.99 7.58 -26.39
N LYS A 481 -29.86 8.59 -26.32
CA LYS A 481 -30.34 9.16 -25.05
C LYS A 481 -31.09 8.13 -24.19
N LYS A 482 -32.01 7.35 -24.78
CA LYS A 482 -32.73 6.30 -24.05
C LYS A 482 -31.80 5.21 -23.51
N LYS A 483 -30.79 4.80 -24.29
CA LYS A 483 -29.81 3.79 -23.90
C LYS A 483 -28.89 4.32 -22.78
N LEU A 484 -28.45 5.58 -22.90
CA LEU A 484 -27.69 6.27 -21.85
C LEU A 484 -28.48 6.37 -20.53
N ASP A 485 -29.76 6.74 -20.60
CA ASP A 485 -30.64 6.80 -19.42
C ASP A 485 -30.86 5.41 -18.78
N SER A 486 -30.90 4.34 -19.59
CA SER A 486 -30.98 2.97 -19.12
C SER A 486 -29.70 2.53 -18.40
N LEU A 487 -28.54 2.77 -19.00
CA LEU A 487 -27.22 2.46 -18.41
C LEU A 487 -26.96 3.25 -17.13
N MET A 488 -27.39 4.52 -17.07
CA MET A 488 -27.29 5.36 -15.88
C MET A 488 -28.28 4.95 -14.76
N LYS A 489 -29.36 4.25 -15.10
CA LYS A 489 -30.25 3.60 -14.11
C LYS A 489 -29.65 2.29 -13.61
N GLU A 490 -29.04 1.51 -14.49
CA GLU A 490 -28.43 0.22 -14.15
C GLU A 490 -27.18 0.38 -13.28
N SER A 491 -26.36 1.40 -13.55
CA SER A 491 -25.19 1.73 -12.72
C SER A 491 -25.55 2.14 -11.29
N LYS A 492 -26.72 2.75 -11.08
CA LYS A 492 -27.24 3.09 -9.75
C LYS A 492 -27.75 1.89 -8.94
N ILE A 493 -27.89 0.72 -9.56
CA ILE A 493 -28.40 -0.50 -8.91
C ILE A 493 -27.26 -1.36 -8.32
N ARG A 494 -25.99 -1.11 -8.68
CA ARG A 494 -24.84 -1.91 -8.22
C ARG A 494 -24.14 -1.44 -6.93
N ASP A 495 -24.48 -0.27 -6.40
CA ASP A 495 -23.87 0.24 -5.14
C ASP A 495 -24.66 -0.18 -3.87
N ARG A 496 -25.08 -1.44 -3.80
CA ARG A 496 -25.47 -2.08 -2.53
C ARG A 496 -24.66 -3.35 -2.32
N GLU A 497 -23.37 -3.15 -2.04
CA GLU A 497 -22.59 -4.18 -1.35
C GLU A 497 -23.02 -4.21 0.12
N ASP A 498 -23.48 -5.39 0.55
CA ASP A 498 -23.87 -5.69 1.92
C ASP A 498 -22.61 -5.73 2.82
N PRO A 499 -22.48 -4.90 3.87
CA PRO A 499 -21.26 -4.78 4.66
C PRO A 499 -20.85 -6.04 5.45
N ASP A 500 -21.72 -7.07 5.53
CA ASP A 500 -21.51 -8.24 6.39
C ASP A 500 -21.11 -9.54 5.65
N SER A 501 -20.80 -9.49 4.35
CA SER A 501 -20.33 -10.68 3.62
C SER A 501 -18.80 -10.84 3.64
N PHE A 502 -18.23 -11.06 4.83
CA PHE A 502 -16.88 -11.62 4.96
C PHE A 502 -16.95 -13.04 5.53
N THR A 503 -17.23 -14.01 4.67
CA THR A 503 -16.88 -15.41 4.94
C THR A 503 -16.09 -16.00 3.76
N VAL A 504 -14.77 -15.90 3.86
CA VAL A 504 -13.84 -16.64 2.99
C VAL A 504 -13.80 -18.09 3.47
N ALA A 505 -14.56 -18.97 2.82
CA ALA A 505 -14.39 -20.40 2.96
C ALA A 505 -13.08 -20.81 2.25
N ALA A 506 -12.05 -21.09 3.04
CA ALA A 506 -10.80 -21.64 2.56
C ALA A 506 -11.01 -23.06 2.00
N LEU A 507 -10.73 -23.27 0.71
CA LEU A 507 -10.62 -24.60 0.11
C LEU A 507 -9.30 -25.26 0.55
N PRO A 508 -9.29 -26.56 0.91
CA PRO A 508 -8.10 -27.25 1.40
C PRO A 508 -7.13 -27.65 0.26
N PRO A 509 -5.83 -27.87 0.56
CA PRO A 509 -4.79 -28.07 -0.44
C PRO A 509 -4.82 -29.48 -1.07
N ALA A 510 -4.46 -29.53 -2.36
CA ALA A 510 -4.39 -30.73 -3.19
C ALA A 510 -3.41 -31.80 -2.64
N GLY A 511 -3.96 -32.97 -2.31
CA GLY A 511 -3.23 -34.17 -1.89
C GLY A 511 -2.86 -35.08 -3.07
N LYS A 512 -1.65 -35.64 -2.98
CA LYS A 512 -0.94 -36.47 -3.96
C LYS A 512 -1.62 -37.81 -4.27
N ALA A 513 -1.35 -38.31 -5.46
CA ALA A 513 -1.75 -39.62 -5.99
C ALA A 513 -1.23 -40.82 -5.18
N ALA A 514 -2.06 -41.86 -4.98
CA ALA A 514 -1.70 -43.28 -5.06
C ALA A 514 -2.90 -44.25 -4.93
N ARG A 515 -3.09 -45.07 -5.98
CA ARG A 515 -3.41 -46.53 -6.02
C ARG A 515 -4.62 -47.13 -5.25
N LYS A 516 -5.57 -47.69 -6.03
CA LYS A 516 -6.49 -48.82 -5.66
C LYS A 516 -5.69 -50.10 -5.35
N PRO A 517 -6.18 -51.05 -4.50
CA PRO A 517 -7.09 -52.16 -4.91
C PRO A 517 -8.09 -52.67 -3.80
N ILE A 518 -9.35 -53.07 -4.10
CA ILE A 518 -9.94 -54.42 -4.38
C ILE A 518 -10.78 -55.05 -3.22
N SER A 519 -12.02 -55.47 -3.57
CA SER A 519 -12.91 -56.55 -3.00
C SER A 519 -13.58 -56.32 -1.64
N LYS A 520 -14.74 -56.90 -1.24
CA LYS A 520 -15.77 -57.82 -1.77
C LYS A 520 -16.91 -57.88 -0.71
N HIS A 521 -18.15 -58.16 -1.12
CA HIS A 521 -19.26 -58.90 -0.43
C HIS A 521 -19.57 -58.66 1.08
N CYS A 522 -20.81 -58.61 1.60
CA CYS A 522 -22.04 -59.43 1.47
C CYS A 522 -23.26 -58.52 1.84
N GLN A 523 -24.43 -58.55 1.20
CA GLN A 523 -25.51 -59.57 1.17
C GLN A 523 -26.36 -59.70 2.45
N GLY A 524 -27.68 -59.48 2.30
CA GLY A 524 -28.78 -59.76 3.24
C GLY A 524 -29.92 -58.74 3.04
N LYS A 525 -30.91 -58.93 2.13
CA LYS A 525 -32.17 -59.72 2.24
C LYS A 525 -32.94 -59.40 3.54
N MET A 526 -34.25 -59.17 3.58
CA MET A 526 -35.37 -59.42 2.66
C MET A 526 -36.61 -58.64 3.16
N ASP A 527 -37.51 -58.32 2.23
CA ASP A 527 -39.00 -58.31 2.28
C ASP A 527 -39.74 -57.50 3.38
N ASP A 528 -40.91 -56.93 3.15
CA ASP A 528 -41.98 -57.29 2.21
C ASP A 528 -42.95 -56.10 1.99
N GLY A 529 -43.67 -56.19 0.88
CA GLY A 529 -44.96 -55.62 0.41
C GLY A 529 -45.54 -54.31 0.97
N SER A 530 -46.40 -53.59 0.25
CA SER A 530 -47.08 -53.81 -1.04
C SER A 530 -48.03 -52.62 -1.21
N ASP A 531 -48.18 -52.14 -2.45
CA ASP A 531 -49.37 -51.57 -3.09
C ASP A 531 -50.24 -50.55 -2.33
N THR A 532 -50.59 -49.38 -2.88
CA THR A 532 -51.47 -49.25 -4.04
C THR A 532 -51.62 -47.76 -4.42
N ALA A 533 -51.65 -47.51 -5.74
CA ALA A 533 -52.62 -46.72 -6.53
C ALA A 533 -52.99 -45.28 -6.11
N ASP A 534 -52.81 -44.34 -7.04
CA ASP A 534 -53.90 -43.60 -7.75
C ASP A 534 -54.40 -42.38 -6.97
N ASP A 535 -54.75 -41.23 -7.54
CA ASP A 535 -54.72 -40.68 -8.89
C ASP A 535 -55.11 -39.18 -8.72
N THR A 536 -55.09 -38.40 -9.81
CA THR A 536 -55.89 -37.18 -10.04
C THR A 536 -55.51 -35.81 -9.39
N HIS A 537 -54.87 -34.97 -10.22
CA HIS A 537 -55.43 -33.79 -10.92
C HIS A 537 -56.15 -32.60 -10.20
N PHE A 538 -55.86 -31.41 -10.76
CA PHE A 538 -56.48 -30.06 -10.61
C PHE A 538 -56.16 -29.27 -9.31
N SER A 539 -56.09 -27.94 -9.26
CA SER A 539 -55.95 -26.81 -10.20
C SER A 539 -55.97 -25.53 -9.34
N SER A 540 -55.56 -24.41 -9.95
CA SER A 540 -55.99 -23.03 -9.68
C SER A 540 -55.38 -22.23 -8.51
N ASN A 541 -54.50 -21.31 -8.93
CA ASN A 541 -54.61 -19.85 -8.85
C ASN A 541 -54.90 -19.09 -7.53
N LYS A 542 -54.05 -18.06 -7.36
CA LYS A 542 -54.28 -16.70 -6.82
C LYS A 542 -54.13 -16.44 -5.31
N HIS A 543 -53.04 -15.73 -5.04
CA HIS A 543 -52.95 -14.39 -4.42
C HIS A 543 -53.64 -14.10 -3.08
N THR A 544 -52.79 -13.53 -2.18
CA THR A 544 -53.06 -12.47 -1.19
C THR A 544 -53.98 -12.86 -0.02
N SER A 545 -53.75 -12.55 1.25
CA SER A 545 -53.03 -11.43 1.88
C SER A 545 -53.05 -11.63 3.41
N HIS A 546 -52.04 -11.05 4.07
CA HIS A 546 -52.08 -10.37 5.38
C HIS A 546 -53.04 -10.79 6.49
N SER A 547 -52.48 -10.95 7.69
CA SER A 547 -52.78 -10.21 8.95
C SER A 547 -52.11 -10.98 10.10
N PHE A 548 -51.76 -10.47 11.28
CA PHE A 548 -51.90 -9.19 11.98
C PHE A 548 -50.98 -9.32 13.23
N MET A 549 -50.22 -8.28 13.59
CA MET A 549 -50.39 -7.46 14.81
C MET A 549 -50.42 -8.19 16.16
N GLU A 550 -49.59 -7.71 17.10
CA GLU A 550 -49.97 -6.85 18.24
C GLU A 550 -48.71 -6.51 19.07
N SER A 551 -48.54 -5.42 19.81
CA SER A 551 -49.12 -4.08 19.84
C SER A 551 -48.45 -3.27 20.98
N PHE A 552 -48.48 -1.93 20.89
CA PHE A 552 -48.45 -0.91 21.98
C PHE A 552 -47.14 -0.73 22.81
N SER A 553 -46.71 0.47 23.25
CA SER A 553 -47.19 1.86 23.18
C SER A 553 -46.10 2.81 23.71
N LYS A 554 -46.13 4.09 23.27
CA LYS A 554 -45.63 5.33 23.94
C LYS A 554 -44.12 5.41 24.22
N ARG A 555 -43.42 6.51 23.87
CA ARG A 555 -43.77 7.93 23.98
C ARG A 555 -42.89 8.74 23.05
#